data_AF-A0A6J8A8Y4-F1
#
_entry.id   AF-A0A6J8A8Y4-F1
#
_cell.length_a   1.000
_cell.length_b   1.000
_cell.length_c   1.000
_cell.angle_alpha   90.00
_cell.angle_beta   90.00
_cell.angle_gamma   90.00
#
_symmetry.space_group_name_H-M   'P 1'
#
loop_
_entity.id
_entity.type
_entity.pdbx_description
1 polymer ?
#
loop_
_entity_poly.entity_id
_entity_poly.type
_entity_poly.pdbx_seq_one_letter_code
_entity_poly.pdbx_strand_id
1 'polypeptide(L)'
;MAKRNRLSASSTDWTKCCLCPEDTTYPMKSSDEGYKMLGKNIPLFHEVNALPIPLDIRRLNDGEEIESTMKRKMLKYHNLFRKFNNTNLERAQKRHMSPIPSGSSSEYFNFKCGDMSISFDNAYRYLGLHINEFMEHKSTIREITKSASRALSAVYTKFLTCGGMSFDVYTKLYKALIESVLLHGVGLWGHNNWRSLNDSEQGM
;
A
#
# COMPACT_ATOMS: atom_id res chain seq x y z
N MET A 1 -19.49 -26.24 13.67
CA MET A 1 -18.94 -27.05 12.56
C MET A 1 -18.91 -26.20 11.29
N ALA A 2 -17.76 -25.60 10.96
CA ALA A 2 -17.61 -24.82 9.72
C ALA A 2 -17.06 -25.72 8.62
N LYS A 3 -17.79 -25.82 7.50
CA LYS A 3 -17.43 -26.62 6.33
C LYS A 3 -16.14 -26.08 5.71
N ARG A 4 -15.07 -26.89 5.71
CA ARG A 4 -13.90 -26.68 4.85
C ARG A 4 -14.37 -26.83 3.40
N ASN A 5 -14.48 -25.73 2.66
CA ASN A 5 -14.65 -25.79 1.21
C ASN A 5 -13.36 -26.34 0.59
N ARG A 6 -13.37 -27.63 0.22
CA ARG A 6 -12.41 -28.17 -0.75
C ARG A 6 -12.61 -27.42 -2.05
N LEU A 7 -11.63 -26.62 -2.45
CA LEU A 7 -11.53 -26.12 -3.82
C LEU A 7 -11.30 -27.35 -4.72
N SER A 8 -12.36 -27.81 -5.39
CA SER A 8 -12.25 -28.78 -6.47
C SER A 8 -11.46 -28.15 -7.62
N ALA A 9 -10.53 -28.90 -8.21
CA ALA A 9 -9.80 -28.52 -9.42
C ALA A 9 -10.77 -28.40 -10.60
N SER A 10 -11.47 -27.28 -10.69
CA SER A 10 -12.30 -26.95 -11.85
C SER A 10 -11.38 -26.47 -12.96
N SER A 11 -11.47 -27.12 -14.13
CA SER A 11 -10.86 -26.67 -15.38
C SER A 11 -11.11 -25.17 -15.59
N THR A 12 -10.08 -24.41 -15.99
CA THR A 12 -10.21 -22.97 -16.23
C THR A 12 -11.00 -22.73 -17.51
N ASP A 13 -12.06 -21.94 -17.41
CA ASP A 13 -12.78 -21.44 -18.59
C ASP A 13 -11.99 -20.27 -19.21
N TRP A 14 -11.23 -20.58 -20.25
CA TRP A 14 -10.39 -19.62 -20.97
C TRP A 14 -11.19 -18.65 -21.85
N THR A 15 -12.52 -18.85 -21.99
CA THR A 15 -13.38 -17.86 -22.66
C THR A 15 -13.64 -16.63 -21.79
N LYS A 16 -13.39 -16.75 -20.48
CA LYS A 16 -13.55 -15.74 -19.44
C LYS A 16 -12.19 -15.24 -18.93
N CYS A 17 -12.21 -14.37 -17.93
CA CYS A 17 -10.97 -13.96 -17.28
C CYS A 17 -10.33 -15.14 -16.53
N CYS A 18 -9.01 -15.32 -16.69
CA CYS A 18 -8.30 -16.38 -15.97
C CYS A 18 -8.13 -16.11 -14.46
N LEU A 19 -8.24 -14.84 -14.05
CA LEU A 19 -8.01 -14.37 -12.68
C LEU A 19 -9.32 -14.23 -11.89
N CYS A 20 -10.45 -14.03 -12.56
CA CYS A 20 -11.77 -13.97 -11.93
C CYS A 20 -12.81 -14.66 -12.82
N PRO A 21 -13.87 -15.27 -12.26
CA PRO A 21 -14.88 -16.00 -13.04
C PRO A 21 -15.82 -15.10 -13.87
N GLU A 22 -15.44 -13.85 -14.13
CA GLU A 22 -16.23 -12.85 -14.84
C GLU A 22 -15.88 -12.84 -16.34
N ASP A 23 -16.90 -12.54 -17.17
CA ASP A 23 -16.73 -12.40 -18.61
C ASP A 23 -15.96 -11.13 -18.95
N THR A 24 -15.06 -11.22 -19.93
CA THR A 24 -14.28 -10.08 -20.42
C THR A 24 -14.14 -10.17 -21.94
N THR A 25 -14.12 -9.01 -22.58
CA THR A 25 -13.90 -8.84 -24.02
C THR A 25 -12.49 -8.38 -24.34
N TYR A 26 -11.61 -8.21 -23.35
CA TYR A 26 -10.24 -7.71 -23.54
C TYR A 26 -9.24 -8.88 -23.67
N PRO A 27 -8.87 -9.29 -24.90
CA PRO A 27 -7.79 -10.24 -25.11
C PRO A 27 -6.44 -9.60 -24.81
N MET A 28 -5.51 -10.37 -24.27
CA MET A 28 -4.12 -9.96 -24.10
C MET A 28 -3.38 -10.08 -25.43
N LYS A 29 -2.62 -9.05 -25.82
CA LYS A 29 -1.99 -9.00 -27.15
C LYS A 29 -0.87 -10.03 -27.22
N SER A 30 -0.71 -10.69 -28.36
CA SER A 30 0.27 -11.78 -28.55
C SER A 30 1.74 -11.35 -28.36
N SER A 31 2.05 -10.06 -28.50
CA SER A 31 3.38 -9.48 -28.29
C SER A 31 3.70 -9.14 -26.82
N ASP A 32 2.76 -9.35 -25.88
CA ASP A 32 2.83 -8.70 -24.57
C ASP A 32 3.79 -9.37 -23.58
N GLU A 33 4.69 -8.52 -23.07
CA GLU A 33 5.41 -8.67 -21.79
C GLU A 33 4.49 -9.08 -20.61
N GLY A 34 3.18 -8.87 -20.74
CA GLY A 34 2.18 -9.32 -19.78
C GLY A 34 2.13 -10.83 -19.56
N TYR A 35 2.34 -11.66 -20.59
CA TYR A 35 2.37 -13.12 -20.44
C TYR A 35 3.57 -13.55 -19.59
N LYS A 36 4.75 -13.02 -19.92
CA LYS A 36 6.00 -13.26 -19.17
C LYS A 36 5.87 -12.80 -17.73
N MET A 37 5.30 -11.61 -17.54
CA MET A 37 5.13 -11.02 -16.21
C MET A 37 4.19 -11.85 -15.33
N LEU A 38 3.04 -12.31 -15.85
CA LEU A 38 2.15 -13.19 -15.10
C LEU A 38 2.74 -14.57 -14.85
N GLY A 39 3.30 -15.19 -15.89
CA GLY A 39 3.89 -16.51 -15.82
C GLY A 39 5.01 -16.57 -14.78
N LYS A 40 5.79 -15.49 -14.67
CA LYS A 40 6.82 -15.32 -13.65
C LYS A 40 6.24 -14.97 -12.27
N ASN A 41 5.38 -13.97 -12.18
CA ASN A 41 5.02 -13.38 -10.89
C ASN A 41 3.97 -14.20 -10.13
N ILE A 42 3.02 -14.87 -10.80
CA ILE A 42 1.99 -15.67 -10.12
C ILE A 42 2.60 -16.77 -9.24
N PRO A 43 3.54 -17.60 -9.73
CA PRO A 43 4.26 -18.56 -8.90
C PRO A 43 4.98 -17.89 -7.72
N LEU A 44 5.72 -16.82 -7.97
CA LEU A 44 6.50 -16.13 -6.95
C LEU A 44 5.60 -15.54 -5.84
N PHE A 45 4.42 -15.01 -6.19
CA PHE A 45 3.43 -14.56 -5.21
C PHE A 45 2.86 -15.70 -4.36
N HIS A 46 2.76 -16.91 -4.91
CA HIS A 46 2.29 -18.09 -4.17
C HIS A 46 3.34 -18.67 -3.25
N GLU A 47 4.61 -18.68 -3.68
CA GLU A 47 5.74 -19.07 -2.84
C GLU A 47 5.82 -18.22 -1.57
N VAL A 48 5.57 -16.91 -1.67
CA VAL A 48 5.53 -15.99 -0.51
C VAL A 48 4.17 -15.90 0.18
N ASN A 49 3.21 -16.77 -0.20
CA ASN A 49 1.83 -16.80 0.30
C ASN A 49 1.11 -15.42 0.30
N ALA A 50 1.34 -14.62 -0.73
CA ALA A 50 0.84 -13.24 -0.84
C ALA A 50 0.09 -12.99 -2.15
N LEU A 51 -0.66 -13.98 -2.64
CA LEU A 51 -1.48 -13.83 -3.84
C LEU A 51 -2.49 -12.68 -3.66
N PRO A 52 -2.53 -11.68 -4.57
CA PRO A 52 -3.45 -10.53 -4.44
C PRO A 52 -4.94 -10.88 -4.51
N ILE A 53 -5.25 -12.07 -4.99
CA ILE A 53 -6.59 -12.64 -5.12
C ILE A 53 -6.54 -14.14 -4.77
N PRO A 54 -7.61 -14.72 -4.21
CA PRO A 54 -7.70 -16.17 -4.01
C PRO A 54 -7.68 -16.87 -5.37
N LEU A 55 -6.55 -17.50 -5.70
CA LEU A 55 -6.32 -18.12 -6.99
C LEU A 55 -5.62 -19.47 -6.78
N ASP A 56 -6.23 -20.54 -7.29
CA ASP A 56 -5.55 -21.83 -7.38
C ASP A 56 -4.68 -21.83 -8.63
N ILE A 57 -3.37 -21.87 -8.48
CA ILE A 57 -2.42 -21.80 -9.59
C ILE A 57 -2.44 -23.05 -10.46
N ARG A 58 -2.84 -24.20 -9.90
CA ARG A 58 -2.87 -25.47 -10.62
C ARG A 58 -3.82 -25.42 -11.81
N ARG A 59 -4.86 -24.59 -11.76
CA ARG A 59 -5.80 -24.40 -12.87
C ARG A 59 -5.18 -23.73 -14.10
N LEU A 60 -4.06 -23.03 -13.93
CA LEU A 60 -3.43 -22.20 -14.96
C LEU A 60 -2.26 -22.91 -15.65
N ASN A 61 -1.89 -24.11 -15.19
CA ASN A 61 -0.78 -24.87 -15.74
C ASN A 61 -1.29 -26.20 -16.33
N ASP A 62 -1.26 -26.32 -17.66
CA ASP A 62 -1.63 -27.56 -18.37
C ASP A 62 -0.44 -28.55 -18.47
N GLY A 63 0.68 -28.28 -17.79
CA GLY A 63 1.88 -29.14 -17.77
C GLY A 63 3.09 -28.61 -18.56
N GLU A 64 2.96 -27.47 -19.23
CA GLU A 64 4.00 -26.86 -20.08
C GLU A 64 4.47 -25.48 -19.57
N GLU A 65 4.21 -25.19 -18.29
CA GLU A 65 4.36 -23.87 -17.66
C GLU A 65 3.18 -22.92 -17.89
N ILE A 66 2.98 -22.03 -16.92
CA ILE A 66 1.82 -21.11 -16.88
C ILE A 66 1.89 -20.14 -18.06
N GLU A 67 3.06 -19.59 -18.38
CA GLU A 67 3.21 -18.64 -19.48
C GLU A 67 2.80 -19.25 -20.82
N SER A 68 3.33 -20.44 -21.13
CA SER A 68 3.06 -21.18 -22.37
C SER A 68 1.58 -21.53 -22.48
N THR A 69 0.98 -21.99 -21.38
CA THR A 69 -0.45 -22.30 -21.29
C THR A 69 -1.30 -21.05 -21.57
N MET A 70 -0.98 -19.92 -20.95
CA MET A 70 -1.70 -18.65 -21.12
C MET A 70 -1.62 -18.11 -22.56
N LYS A 71 -0.45 -18.21 -23.21
CA LYS A 71 -0.25 -17.80 -24.60
C LYS A 71 -1.07 -18.65 -25.56
N ARG A 72 -0.99 -19.97 -25.42
CA ARG A 72 -1.72 -20.94 -26.25
C ARG A 72 -3.23 -20.77 -26.15
N LYS A 73 -3.74 -20.44 -24.96
CA LYS A 73 -5.16 -20.25 -24.70
C LYS A 73 -5.68 -18.82 -24.96
N MET A 74 -4.82 -17.90 -25.44
CA MET A 74 -5.15 -16.50 -25.74
C MET A 74 -5.93 -15.80 -24.63
N LEU A 75 -5.25 -15.65 -23.49
CA LEU A 75 -5.82 -15.17 -22.25
C LEU A 75 -6.64 -13.88 -22.37
N LYS A 76 -7.82 -13.88 -21.75
CA LYS A 76 -8.57 -12.65 -21.48
C LYS A 76 -8.41 -12.22 -20.04
N TYR A 77 -8.41 -10.91 -19.80
CA TYR A 77 -8.14 -10.37 -18.48
C TYR A 77 -8.99 -9.16 -18.13
N HIS A 78 -9.00 -8.86 -16.84
CA HIS A 78 -9.52 -7.64 -16.25
C HIS A 78 -8.38 -6.81 -15.65
N ASN A 79 -8.70 -5.59 -15.21
CA ASN A 79 -7.76 -4.67 -14.59
C ASN A 79 -7.05 -5.25 -13.34
N LEU A 80 -7.59 -6.32 -12.74
CA LEU A 80 -6.96 -7.09 -11.65
C LEU A 80 -5.56 -7.62 -12.01
N PHE A 81 -5.27 -7.82 -13.30
CA PHE A 81 -3.94 -8.10 -13.83
C PHE A 81 -2.86 -7.19 -13.24
N ARG A 82 -3.16 -5.89 -13.10
CA ARG A 82 -2.19 -4.89 -12.61
C ARG A 82 -1.71 -5.16 -11.19
N LYS A 83 -2.43 -5.98 -10.41
CA LYS A 83 -2.00 -6.34 -9.04
C LYS A 83 -0.77 -7.24 -9.03
N PHE A 84 -0.53 -8.02 -10.09
CA PHE A 84 0.58 -8.97 -10.20
C PHE A 84 1.89 -8.33 -10.70
N ASN A 85 2.04 -7.01 -10.63
CA ASN A 85 3.25 -6.32 -11.10
C ASN A 85 4.50 -6.56 -10.22
N ASN A 86 5.68 -6.26 -10.77
CA ASN A 86 6.98 -6.44 -10.09
C ASN A 86 7.11 -5.64 -8.79
N THR A 87 6.63 -4.39 -8.75
CA THR A 87 6.71 -3.56 -7.54
C THR A 87 5.92 -4.15 -6.37
N ASN A 88 4.75 -4.74 -6.65
CA ASN A 88 3.96 -5.44 -5.64
C ASN A 88 4.64 -6.75 -5.21
N LEU A 89 5.31 -7.44 -6.14
CA LEU A 89 6.06 -8.65 -5.84
C LEU A 89 7.25 -8.36 -4.91
N GLU A 90 8.04 -7.34 -5.21
CA GLU A 90 9.15 -6.90 -4.35
C GLU A 90 8.67 -6.53 -2.94
N ARG A 91 7.51 -5.85 -2.83
CA ARG A 91 6.89 -5.55 -1.53
C ARG A 91 6.45 -6.81 -0.79
N ALA A 92 5.88 -7.79 -1.48
CA ALA A 92 5.48 -9.06 -0.89
C ALA A 92 6.70 -9.85 -0.41
N GLN A 93 7.75 -9.95 -1.23
CA GLN A 93 9.02 -10.57 -0.88
C GLN A 93 9.67 -9.88 0.33
N LYS A 94 9.67 -8.55 0.39
CA LYS A 94 10.20 -7.82 1.54
C LYS A 94 9.46 -8.15 2.84
N ARG A 95 8.13 -8.30 2.81
CA ARG A 95 7.34 -8.73 3.97
C ARG A 95 7.62 -10.17 4.37
N HIS A 96 7.89 -11.04 3.40
CA HIS A 96 8.23 -12.44 3.64
C HIS A 96 9.65 -12.61 4.20
N MET A 97 10.62 -11.85 3.69
CA MET A 97 12.04 -11.88 4.10
C MET A 97 12.31 -11.09 5.39
N SER A 98 11.44 -10.15 5.73
CA SER A 98 11.38 -9.53 7.06
C SER A 98 10.14 -10.07 7.77
N PRO A 99 10.11 -11.37 8.14
CA PRO A 99 9.06 -11.83 9.02
C PRO A 99 9.16 -10.95 10.27
N ILE A 100 8.08 -10.24 10.57
CA ILE A 100 7.85 -9.69 11.90
C ILE A 100 8.20 -10.82 12.86
N PRO A 101 9.05 -10.60 13.88
CA PRO A 101 9.47 -11.67 14.75
C PRO A 101 8.24 -12.44 15.22
N SER A 102 8.13 -13.70 14.79
CA SER A 102 7.15 -14.68 15.22
C SER A 102 7.53 -15.10 16.64
N GLY A 103 7.47 -14.12 17.53
CA GLY A 103 8.05 -14.09 18.87
C GLY A 103 7.36 -13.02 19.70
N SER A 104 6.04 -12.89 19.56
CA SER A 104 5.21 -12.72 20.73
C SER A 104 3.92 -13.48 20.46
N SER A 105 3.79 -14.61 21.14
CA SER A 105 2.51 -15.02 21.67
C SER A 105 2.03 -13.86 22.56
N SER A 106 1.54 -12.77 21.98
CA SER A 106 0.61 -11.92 22.70
C SER A 106 -0.56 -12.85 22.93
N GLU A 107 -0.64 -13.42 24.12
CA GLU A 107 -1.88 -13.95 24.64
C GLU A 107 -2.95 -12.93 24.27
N TYR A 108 -3.89 -13.34 23.41
CA TYR A 108 -4.94 -12.47 22.89
C TYR A 108 -5.77 -12.02 24.09
N PHE A 109 -5.38 -10.90 24.70
CA PHE A 109 -6.17 -10.27 25.73
C PHE A 109 -7.44 -9.81 25.03
N ASN A 110 -8.54 -10.52 25.29
CA ASN A 110 -9.83 -10.20 24.70
C ASN A 110 -10.35 -8.92 25.35
N PHE A 111 -10.00 -7.77 24.75
CA PHE A 111 -10.54 -6.49 25.15
C PHE A 111 -12.05 -6.48 24.91
N LYS A 112 -12.81 -6.26 25.98
CA LYS A 112 -14.26 -6.10 25.92
C LYS A 112 -14.63 -4.70 26.40
N CYS A 113 -15.53 -4.04 25.67
CA CYS A 113 -16.24 -2.86 26.12
C CYS A 113 -17.70 -3.25 26.35
N GLY A 114 -18.05 -3.55 27.61
CA GLY A 114 -19.30 -4.23 27.93
C GLY A 114 -19.37 -5.60 27.26
N ASP A 115 -20.38 -5.81 26.43
CA ASP A 115 -20.59 -7.06 25.69
C ASP A 115 -19.88 -7.10 24.32
N MET A 116 -19.21 -6.02 23.93
CA MET A 116 -18.56 -5.90 22.62
C MET A 116 -17.10 -6.32 22.68
N SER A 117 -16.72 -7.36 21.93
CA SER A 117 -15.33 -7.73 21.70
C SER A 117 -14.67 -6.74 20.75
N ILE A 118 -13.58 -6.12 21.17
CA ILE A 118 -12.82 -5.18 20.35
C ILE A 118 -11.84 -5.98 19.48
N SER A 119 -11.92 -5.80 18.15
CA SER A 119 -10.97 -6.41 17.22
C SER A 119 -9.69 -5.59 17.14
N PHE A 120 -8.53 -6.26 17.08
CA PHE A 120 -7.25 -5.63 16.82
C PHE A 120 -7.14 -5.24 15.34
N ASP A 121 -6.63 -4.05 15.07
CA ASP A 121 -6.23 -3.61 13.74
C ASP A 121 -4.80 -3.05 13.81
N ASN A 122 -4.00 -3.35 12.79
CA ASN A 122 -2.55 -3.04 12.79
C ASN A 122 -2.29 -1.56 12.48
N ALA A 123 -3.29 -0.88 11.92
CA ALA A 123 -3.24 0.55 11.63
C ALA A 123 -4.60 1.20 11.81
N TYR A 124 -4.61 2.36 12.44
CA TYR A 124 -5.81 3.17 12.66
C TYR A 124 -5.61 4.58 12.15
N ARG A 125 -6.70 5.20 11.68
CA ARG A 125 -6.70 6.60 11.26
C ARG A 125 -7.39 7.45 12.33
N TYR A 126 -6.63 8.32 12.99
CA TYR A 126 -7.13 9.20 14.04
C TYR A 126 -6.91 10.66 13.66
N LEU A 127 -7.97 11.47 13.56
CA LEU A 127 -7.91 12.89 13.22
C LEU A 127 -7.03 13.20 11.98
N GLY A 128 -7.13 12.31 10.97
CA GLY A 128 -6.36 12.41 9.73
C GLY A 128 -4.95 11.83 9.79
N LEU A 129 -4.46 11.42 10.96
CA LEU A 129 -3.15 10.81 11.18
C LEU A 129 -3.25 9.29 11.05
N HIS A 130 -2.22 8.67 10.48
CA HIS A 130 -2.10 7.22 10.46
C HIS A 130 -1.27 6.79 11.67
N ILE A 131 -1.78 5.87 12.47
CA ILE A 131 -1.07 5.34 13.64
C ILE A 131 -1.03 3.84 13.42
N ASN A 132 0.15 3.25 13.44
CA ASN A 132 0.30 1.80 13.43
C ASN A 132 0.73 1.30 14.82
N GLU A 133 0.62 -0.01 15.00
CA GLU A 133 0.98 -0.68 16.26
C GLU A 133 2.41 -0.39 16.73
N PHE A 134 3.34 -0.13 15.80
CA PHE A 134 4.75 0.14 16.08
C PHE A 134 5.08 1.64 16.19
N MET A 135 4.07 2.52 16.15
CA MET A 135 4.21 3.98 16.09
C MET A 135 5.21 4.47 15.02
N GLU A 136 5.33 3.77 13.88
CA GLU A 136 6.15 4.25 12.76
C GLU A 136 5.49 5.45 12.08
N HIS A 137 6.13 6.60 12.19
CA HIS A 137 5.58 7.85 11.67
C HIS A 137 5.76 8.05 10.16
N LYS A 138 6.46 7.16 9.44
CA LYS A 138 6.81 7.34 8.01
C LYS A 138 5.60 7.63 7.13
N SER A 139 4.52 6.86 7.31
CA SER A 139 3.29 7.02 6.53
C SER A 139 2.61 8.37 6.83
N THR A 140 2.66 8.79 8.08
CA THR A 140 1.98 9.99 8.57
C THR A 140 2.74 11.25 8.23
N ILE A 141 4.07 11.24 8.40
CA ILE A 141 4.97 12.29 7.90
C ILE A 141 4.69 12.51 6.42
N ARG A 142 4.64 11.46 5.61
CA ARG A 142 4.37 11.58 4.18
C ARG A 142 3.04 12.27 3.88
N GLU A 143 1.97 11.95 4.60
CA GLU A 143 0.66 12.57 4.39
C GLU A 143 0.61 14.02 4.89
N ILE A 144 1.22 14.32 6.06
CA ILE A 144 1.35 15.68 6.57
C ILE A 144 2.17 16.54 5.62
N THR A 145 3.34 16.08 5.18
CA THR A 145 4.20 16.80 4.23
C THR A 145 3.45 17.09 2.94
N LYS A 146 2.72 16.13 2.37
CA LYS A 146 1.88 16.40 1.18
C LYS A 146 0.86 17.50 1.43
N SER A 147 0.22 17.50 2.60
CA SER A 147 -0.77 18.52 2.94
C SER A 147 -0.13 19.90 3.12
N ALA A 148 0.99 19.97 3.83
CA ALA A 148 1.78 21.19 4.01
C ALA A 148 2.29 21.74 2.67
N SER A 149 2.75 20.88 1.76
CA SER A 149 3.17 21.30 0.41
C SER A 149 2.03 21.92 -0.38
N ARG A 150 0.81 21.37 -0.30
CA ARG A 150 -0.36 21.97 -0.96
C ARG A 150 -0.70 23.35 -0.39
N ALA A 151 -0.65 23.49 0.94
CA ALA A 151 -0.87 24.78 1.61
C ALA A 151 0.19 25.81 1.21
N LEU A 152 1.47 25.40 1.15
CA LEU A 152 2.56 26.25 0.68
C LEU A 152 2.35 26.72 -0.76
N SER A 153 1.96 25.81 -1.66
CA SER A 153 1.64 26.16 -3.05
C SER A 153 0.53 27.21 -3.12
N ALA A 154 -0.51 27.10 -2.29
CA ALA A 154 -1.59 28.09 -2.26
C ALA A 154 -1.08 29.48 -1.82
N VAL A 155 -0.24 29.55 -0.78
CA VAL A 155 0.38 30.81 -0.34
C VAL A 155 1.27 31.40 -1.44
N TYR A 156 2.07 30.57 -2.10
CA TYR A 156 2.94 30.98 -3.19
C TYR A 156 2.16 31.49 -4.41
N THR A 157 1.09 30.81 -4.82
CA THR A 157 0.21 31.30 -5.89
C THR A 157 -0.43 32.64 -5.50
N LYS A 158 -0.80 32.82 -4.23
CA LYS A 158 -1.34 34.10 -3.77
C LYS A 158 -0.30 35.21 -3.78
N PHE A 159 0.95 34.91 -3.42
CA PHE A 159 2.08 35.82 -3.54
C PHE A 159 2.22 36.33 -4.98
N LEU A 160 2.25 35.42 -5.96
CA LEU A 160 2.41 35.79 -7.37
C LEU A 160 1.22 36.59 -7.90
N THR A 161 -0.01 36.17 -7.60
CA THR A 161 -1.23 36.81 -8.12
C THR A 161 -1.47 38.21 -7.57
N CYS A 162 -0.93 38.53 -6.39
CA CYS A 162 -1.01 39.87 -5.81
C CYS A 162 0.15 40.80 -6.23
N GLY A 163 1.05 40.36 -7.12
CA GLY A 163 2.24 41.14 -7.50
C GLY A 163 3.32 41.16 -6.42
N GLY A 164 3.28 40.17 -5.52
CA GLY A 164 4.11 40.08 -4.31
C GLY A 164 3.33 40.36 -3.03
N MET A 165 3.99 40.15 -1.90
CA MET A 165 3.53 40.56 -0.57
C MET A 165 4.75 40.87 0.29
N SER A 166 4.57 41.71 1.31
CA SER A 166 5.63 41.98 2.28
C SER A 166 6.01 40.70 3.04
N PHE A 167 7.25 40.65 3.51
CA PHE A 167 7.75 39.52 4.29
C PHE A 167 6.86 39.24 5.51
N ASP A 168 6.42 40.26 6.24
CA ASP A 168 5.55 40.11 7.41
C ASP A 168 4.20 39.42 7.06
N VAL A 169 3.57 39.80 5.95
CA VAL A 169 2.33 39.17 5.49
C VAL A 169 2.57 37.73 5.07
N TYR A 170 3.66 37.47 4.34
CA TYR A 170 4.04 36.11 3.95
C TYR A 170 4.29 35.22 5.18
N THR A 171 5.04 35.71 6.16
CA THR A 171 5.31 35.00 7.42
C THR A 171 4.02 34.70 8.17
N LYS A 172 3.11 35.67 8.31
CA LYS A 172 1.81 35.45 8.97
C LYS A 172 0.98 34.37 8.26
N LEU A 173 0.92 34.40 6.93
CA LEU A 173 0.22 33.37 6.14
C LEU A 173 0.89 32.00 6.27
N TYR A 174 2.22 31.96 6.25
CA TYR A 174 2.98 30.72 6.42
C TYR A 174 2.70 30.07 7.77
N LYS A 175 2.80 30.83 8.86
CA LYS A 175 2.52 30.34 10.21
C LYS A 175 1.06 29.89 10.37
N ALA A 176 0.11 30.64 9.80
CA ALA A 176 -1.30 30.30 9.90
C ALA A 176 -1.68 29.01 9.15
N LEU A 177 -1.12 28.78 7.95
CA LEU A 177 -1.56 27.72 7.05
C LEU A 177 -0.63 26.51 6.97
N ILE A 178 0.69 26.71 7.05
CA ILE A 178 1.67 25.64 6.89
C ILE A 178 2.12 25.12 8.25
N GLU A 179 2.49 26.01 9.17
CA GLU A 179 2.97 25.62 10.49
C GLU A 179 1.87 24.89 11.29
N SER A 180 0.60 25.34 11.18
CA SER A 180 -0.54 24.63 11.79
C SER A 180 -0.70 23.18 11.31
N VAL A 181 -0.41 22.90 10.03
CA VAL A 181 -0.46 21.54 9.46
C VAL A 181 0.75 20.72 9.90
N LEU A 182 1.94 21.32 9.96
CA LEU A 182 3.17 20.63 10.38
C LEU A 182 3.14 20.30 11.88
N LEU A 183 2.57 21.18 12.68
CA LEU A 183 2.40 20.99 14.13
C LEU A 183 1.19 20.10 14.47
N HIS A 184 0.37 19.74 13.47
CA HIS A 184 -0.76 18.85 13.66
C HIS A 184 -0.27 17.45 14.05
N GLY A 185 -0.64 17.00 15.24
CA GLY A 185 -0.24 15.69 15.76
C GLY A 185 1.05 15.66 16.57
N VAL A 186 1.74 16.79 16.77
CA VAL A 186 2.94 16.85 17.63
C VAL A 186 2.66 16.31 19.04
N GLY A 187 1.46 16.57 19.58
CA GLY A 187 1.03 16.03 20.88
C GLY A 187 0.86 14.50 20.93
N LEU A 188 0.72 13.82 19.78
CA LEU A 188 0.60 12.36 19.70
C LEU A 188 1.96 11.65 19.59
N TRP A 189 2.99 12.32 19.05
CA TRP A 189 4.24 11.66 18.61
C TRP A 189 5.39 11.94 19.57
N GLY A 190 5.16 12.83 20.54
CA GLY A 190 6.17 13.31 21.48
C GLY A 190 7.13 14.29 20.83
N HIS A 191 7.65 15.23 21.64
CA HIS A 191 8.75 16.10 21.23
C HIS A 191 10.05 15.30 21.24
N ASN A 192 10.38 14.65 20.13
CA ASN A 192 11.77 14.33 19.87
C ASN A 192 12.43 15.61 19.35
N ASN A 193 13.38 16.14 20.11
CA ASN A 193 14.20 17.28 19.67
C ASN A 193 15.05 16.83 18.48
N TRP A 194 14.51 16.98 17.28
CA TRP A 194 15.29 16.88 16.05
C TRP A 194 16.12 18.15 15.97
N ARG A 195 17.38 18.08 16.43
CA ARG A 195 18.36 19.17 16.25
C ARG A 195 18.34 19.59 14.78
N SER A 196 18.30 20.90 14.56
CA SER A 196 18.41 21.42 13.21
C SER A 196 19.82 21.16 12.70
N LEU A 197 19.97 20.86 11.41
CA LEU A 197 21.29 20.70 10.76
C LEU A 197 22.17 21.96 10.84
N ASN A 198 21.65 23.08 11.36
CA ASN A 198 22.37 24.34 11.51
C ASN A 198 23.04 24.50 12.89
N ASP A 199 22.89 23.54 13.81
CA ASP A 199 23.46 23.64 15.16
C ASP A 199 24.97 23.27 15.20
N SER A 200 25.67 23.20 14.06
CA SER A 200 27.09 22.82 13.97
C SER A 200 28.08 23.98 13.77
N GLU A 201 27.69 25.25 13.88
CA GLU A 201 28.60 26.40 13.68
C GLU A 201 28.67 27.42 14.84
N GLN A 202 28.59 26.97 16.10
CA GLN A 202 29.08 27.78 17.22
C GLN A 202 29.95 26.94 18.14
N GLY A 203 31.23 26.91 17.80
CA GLY A 203 32.27 26.17 18.50
C GLY A 203 33.65 26.45 17.93
N MET A 204 34.00 27.73 17.79
CA MET A 204 35.36 28.27 17.83
C MET A 204 35.32 29.78 18.07
#